data_AF-A0A956TXQ2-F1
#
_entry.id   AF-A0A956TXQ2-F1
#
_cell.length_a   1.000
_cell.length_b   1.000
_cell.length_c   1.000
_cell.angle_alpha   90.00
_cell.angle_beta   90.00
_cell.angle_gamma   90.00
#
_symmetry.space_group_name_H-M   'P 1'
#
loop_
_entity.id
_entity.type
_entity.pdbx_description
1 polymer ?
#
loop_
_entity_poly.entity_id
_entity_poly.type
_entity_poly.pdbx_seq_one_letter_code
_entity_poly.pdbx_strand_id
1 'polypeptide(L)'
;MNPTPSFHRLKTSERLQVLALGLVWLLLMAGITLYKETTLAMGQTVVFDTVPVDPRDLFRGDYVILRYPVHDLYSFDSKAAHDLDTRHYTGPIYVVLDTSSEITKPVSLLLDPPGDEIPFIRGVYHGRQVTDGMESYFVPDG
;
A
#
# COMPACT_ATOMS: atom_id res chain seq x y z
N MET A 1 44.67 26.40 31.69
CA MET A 1 43.92 25.93 32.88
C MET A 1 42.57 25.46 32.37
N ASN A 2 42.35 24.14 32.22
CA ASN A 2 41.11 23.60 31.65
C ASN A 2 40.04 23.50 32.75
N PRO A 3 38.78 23.89 32.50
CA PRO A 3 37.71 23.71 33.47
C PRO A 3 37.46 22.21 33.66
N THR A 4 37.45 21.77 34.92
CA THR A 4 37.06 20.40 35.32
C THR A 4 35.57 20.18 35.04
N PRO A 5 35.18 19.03 34.46
CA PRO A 5 33.77 18.75 34.18
C PRO A 5 33.00 18.53 35.49
N SER A 6 32.01 19.39 35.75
CA SER A 6 31.08 19.21 36.87
C SER A 6 30.04 18.17 36.49
N PHE A 7 30.10 16.97 37.08
CA PHE A 7 29.06 15.97 36.92
C PHE A 7 27.79 16.45 37.60
N HIS A 8 26.82 16.91 36.80
CA HIS A 8 25.51 17.33 37.29
C HIS A 8 24.77 16.10 37.82
N ARG A 9 24.68 15.98 39.15
CA ARG A 9 23.92 14.90 39.80
C ARG A 9 22.44 15.17 39.59
N LEU A 10 21.84 14.45 38.65
CA LEU A 10 20.41 14.51 38.39
C LEU A 10 19.62 14.19 39.68
N LYS A 11 18.67 15.06 40.01
CA LYS A 11 17.70 14.86 41.10
C LYS A 11 16.80 13.66 40.79
N THR A 12 16.24 13.01 41.81
CA THR A 12 15.41 11.82 41.65
C THR A 12 14.22 12.02 40.70
N SER A 13 13.64 13.23 40.67
CA SER A 13 12.57 13.61 39.74
C SER A 13 13.03 13.70 38.28
N GLU A 14 14.26 14.16 38.03
CA GLU A 14 14.83 14.25 36.68
C GLU A 14 15.17 12.86 36.13
N ARG A 15 15.63 11.96 37.00
CA ARG A 15 15.83 10.54 36.63
C ARG A 15 14.50 9.88 36.26
N LEU A 16 13.43 10.15 37.01
CA LEU A 16 12.11 9.63 36.71
C LEU A 16 11.57 10.20 35.39
N GLN A 17 11.82 11.48 35.09
CA GLN A 17 11.46 12.09 33.81
C GLN A 17 12.22 11.48 32.63
N VAL A 18 13.54 11.24 32.77
CA VAL A 18 14.33 10.59 31.72
C VAL A 18 13.87 9.15 31.49
N LEU A 19 13.56 8.41 32.56
CA LEU A 19 13.00 7.06 32.45
C LEU A 19 11.61 7.06 31.81
N ALA A 20 10.74 8.00 32.20
CA ALA A 20 9.42 8.15 31.60
C ALA A 20 9.52 8.51 30.10
N LEU A 21 10.43 9.42 29.74
CA LEU A 21 10.67 9.77 28.35
C LEU A 21 11.18 8.59 27.53
N GLY A 22 12.14 7.82 28.07
CA GLY A 22 12.63 6.60 27.44
C GLY A 22 11.53 5.55 27.27
N LEU A 23 10.65 5.40 28.26
CA LEU A 23 9.50 4.50 28.20
C LEU A 23 8.50 4.92 27.12
N VAL A 24 8.21 6.22 26.99
CA VAL A 24 7.34 6.75 25.93
C VAL A 24 7.91 6.43 24.54
N TRP A 25 9.21 6.63 24.34
CA TRP A 25 9.87 6.30 23.07
C TRP A 25 9.81 4.81 22.74
N LEU A 26 10.04 3.94 23.73
CA LEU A 26 9.89 2.50 23.57
C LEU A 26 8.46 2.10 23.19
N LEU A 27 7.46 2.69 23.84
CA LEU A 27 6.05 2.43 23.53
C LEU A 27 5.67 2.91 22.12
N LEU A 28 6.17 4.06 21.68
CA LEU A 28 5.95 4.55 20.31
C LEU A 28 6.52 3.59 19.26
N MET A 29 7.76 3.15 19.45
CA MET A 29 8.39 2.19 18.54
C MET A 29 7.65 0.85 18.53
N ALA A 30 7.32 0.31 19.71
CA ALA A 30 6.56 -0.93 19.83
C ALA A 30 5.18 -0.82 19.16
N GLY A 31 4.48 0.30 19.34
CA GLY A 31 3.18 0.56 18.72
C GLY A 31 3.25 0.58 17.20
N ILE A 32 4.27 1.24 16.62
CA ILE A 32 4.47 1.27 15.16
C ILE A 32 4.80 -0.13 14.63
N THR A 33 5.65 -0.88 15.31
CA THR A 33 6.01 -2.25 14.90
C THR A 33 4.81 -3.18 14.93
N LEU A 34 4.04 -3.17 16.03
CA LEU A 34 2.83 -3.98 16.16
C LEU A 34 1.78 -3.63 15.11
N TYR A 35 1.58 -2.33 14.83
CA TYR A 35 0.68 -1.89 13.76
C TYR A 35 1.07 -2.49 12.40
N LYS A 36 2.37 -2.45 12.04
CA LYS A 36 2.85 -3.04 10.80
C LYS A 36 2.72 -4.57 10.76
N GLU A 37 2.99 -5.26 11.86
CA GLU A 37 2.81 -6.71 11.95
C GLU A 37 1.34 -7.11 11.81
N THR A 38 0.40 -6.35 12.38
CA THR A 38 -1.02 -6.63 12.20
C THR A 38 -1.47 -6.46 10.75
N THR A 39 -0.94 -5.46 10.03
CA THR A 39 -1.19 -5.33 8.58
C THR A 39 -0.63 -6.51 7.79
N LEU A 40 0.55 -7.01 8.16
CA LEU A 40 1.17 -8.15 7.49
C LEU A 40 0.46 -9.48 7.81
N ALA A 41 -0.02 -9.65 9.05
CA ALA A 41 -0.70 -10.86 9.51
C ALA A 41 -2.17 -10.94 9.08
N MET A 42 -2.85 -9.80 8.93
CA MET A 42 -4.23 -9.70 8.44
C MET A 42 -4.31 -9.46 6.92
N GLY A 43 -3.16 -9.27 6.26
CA GLY A 43 -3.10 -9.06 4.83
C GLY A 43 -3.50 -10.31 4.06
N GLN A 44 -4.60 -10.25 3.31
CA GLN A 44 -4.97 -11.31 2.39
C GLN A 44 -3.97 -11.32 1.22
N THR A 45 -3.18 -12.39 1.11
CA THR A 45 -2.25 -12.56 -0.02
C THR A 45 -3.06 -12.92 -1.26
N VAL A 46 -3.03 -12.04 -2.27
CA VAL A 46 -3.67 -12.26 -3.58
C VAL A 46 -2.60 -12.37 -4.65
N VAL A 47 -2.76 -13.32 -5.56
CA VAL A 47 -1.80 -13.60 -6.65
C VAL A 47 -2.43 -13.17 -7.97
N PHE A 48 -1.83 -12.19 -8.65
CA PHE A 48 -2.26 -11.77 -9.98
C PHE A 48 -1.30 -12.26 -11.05
N ASP A 49 -1.84 -12.62 -12.21
CA ASP A 49 -1.03 -12.76 -13.42
C ASP A 49 -0.50 -11.38 -13.81
N THR A 50 0.82 -11.26 -13.86
CA THR A 50 1.49 -10.03 -14.32
C THR A 50 1.92 -10.23 -15.75
N VAL A 51 1.54 -9.31 -16.64
CA VAL A 51 2.18 -9.22 -17.95
C VAL A 51 3.42 -8.34 -17.78
N PRO A 52 4.64 -8.88 -17.85
CA PRO A 52 5.84 -8.07 -17.71
C PRO A 52 5.94 -7.13 -18.92
N VAL A 53 5.81 -5.83 -18.67
CA VAL A 53 6.11 -4.79 -19.67
C VAL A 53 7.53 -4.33 -19.39
N ASP A 54 8.45 -4.78 -20.24
CA ASP A 54 9.88 -4.49 -20.15
C ASP A 54 10.19 -3.06 -20.63
N PRO A 55 10.54 -2.11 -19.75
CA PRO A 55 10.78 -0.71 -20.11
C PRO A 55 12.28 -0.39 -20.00
N ARG A 56 13.18 -1.24 -20.52
CA ARG A 56 14.63 -0.98 -20.46
C ARG A 56 14.95 0.38 -21.08
N ASP A 57 15.22 1.36 -20.23
CA ASP A 57 15.91 2.59 -20.59
C ASP A 57 17.30 2.51 -19.94
N LEU A 58 18.34 2.38 -20.75
CA LEU A 58 19.73 2.08 -20.39
C LEU A 58 20.39 3.07 -19.39
N PHE A 59 19.69 4.13 -18.99
CA PHE A 59 20.24 5.23 -18.19
C PHE A 59 19.49 5.54 -16.88
N ARG A 60 18.42 4.79 -16.54
CA ARG A 60 17.57 5.10 -15.35
C ARG A 60 17.46 3.99 -14.29
N GLY A 61 18.09 2.83 -14.51
CA GLY A 61 18.00 1.67 -13.63
C GLY A 61 16.79 0.77 -13.93
N ASP A 62 16.78 -0.43 -13.33
CA ASP A 62 15.82 -1.49 -13.62
C ASP A 62 14.51 -1.32 -12.83
N TYR A 63 13.42 -0.99 -13.52
CA TYR A 63 12.07 -1.03 -12.97
C TYR A 63 11.14 -1.80 -13.92
N VAL A 64 10.19 -2.56 -13.36
CA VAL A 64 9.18 -3.27 -14.14
C VAL A 64 7.83 -2.59 -13.92
N ILE A 65 7.15 -2.24 -15.01
CA ILE A 65 5.76 -1.76 -14.94
C ILE A 65 4.85 -2.99 -14.89
N LEU A 66 4.16 -3.17 -13.77
CA LEU A 66 3.23 -4.27 -13.57
C LEU A 66 1.87 -3.85 -14.11
N ARG A 67 1.43 -4.46 -15.23
CA ARG A 67 0.04 -4.35 -15.69
C ARG A 67 -0.75 -5.52 -15.14
N TYR A 68 -1.71 -5.21 -14.28
CA TYR A 68 -2.64 -6.18 -13.73
C TYR A 68 -3.93 -6.23 -14.56
N PRO A 69 -4.63 -7.38 -14.59
CA PRO A 69 -5.94 -7.48 -15.24
C PRO A 69 -6.97 -6.45 -14.73
N VAL A 70 -6.81 -5.99 -13.48
CA VAL A 70 -7.69 -4.97 -12.87
C VAL A 70 -7.59 -3.60 -13.55
N HIS A 71 -6.54 -3.34 -14.35
CA HIS A 71 -6.39 -2.09 -15.09
C HIS A 71 -7.19 -2.05 -16.40
N ASP A 72 -7.61 -3.21 -16.93
CA ASP A 72 -8.45 -3.28 -18.13
C ASP A 72 -9.91 -3.50 -17.75
N LEU A 73 -10.57 -2.41 -17.34
CA LEU A 73 -11.97 -2.43 -16.90
C LEU A 73 -12.92 -3.02 -17.95
N TYR A 74 -12.62 -2.85 -19.24
CA TYR A 74 -13.43 -3.36 -20.32
C TYR A 74 -13.33 -4.88 -20.48
N SER A 75 -12.22 -5.48 -20.04
CA SER A 75 -12.01 -6.93 -20.15
C SER A 75 -12.92 -7.74 -19.21
N PHE A 76 -13.31 -7.18 -18.06
CA PHE A 76 -14.11 -7.89 -17.06
C PHE A 76 -15.48 -7.27 -16.78
N ASP A 77 -15.63 -5.95 -16.90
CA ASP A 77 -16.92 -5.27 -16.67
C ASP A 77 -17.12 -4.11 -17.66
N SER A 78 -17.30 -4.48 -18.93
CA SER A 78 -17.50 -3.53 -20.03
C SER A 78 -18.71 -2.61 -19.84
N LYS A 79 -19.74 -3.06 -19.14
CA LYS A 79 -20.94 -2.26 -18.85
C LYS A 79 -20.65 -1.19 -17.82
N ALA A 80 -20.00 -1.54 -16.70
CA ALA A 80 -19.60 -0.55 -15.70
C ALA A 80 -18.58 0.43 -16.27
N ALA A 81 -17.58 -0.06 -17.01
CA ALA A 81 -16.59 0.79 -17.69
C ALA A 81 -17.26 1.81 -18.64
N HIS A 82 -18.23 1.37 -19.44
CA HIS A 82 -18.97 2.27 -20.33
C HIS A 82 -19.83 3.30 -19.58
N ASP A 83 -20.40 2.92 -18.43
CA ASP A 83 -21.16 3.83 -17.56
C ASP A 83 -20.27 4.90 -16.92
N LEU A 84 -19.06 4.53 -16.48
CA LEU A 84 -18.06 5.50 -15.98
C LEU A 84 -17.70 6.53 -17.05
N ASP A 85 -17.44 6.08 -18.27
CA ASP A 85 -17.09 6.95 -19.39
C ASP A 85 -18.24 7.87 -19.80
N THR A 86 -19.44 7.31 -19.93
CA THR A 86 -20.64 8.09 -20.30
C THR A 86 -20.92 9.18 -19.27
N ARG A 87 -20.75 8.86 -17.98
CA ARG A 87 -20.93 9.82 -16.88
C ARG A 87 -19.75 10.77 -16.69
N HIS A 88 -18.67 10.62 -17.46
CA HIS A 88 -17.41 11.33 -17.24
C HIS A 88 -16.94 11.21 -15.79
N TYR A 89 -17.15 10.04 -15.19
CA TYR A 89 -16.86 9.79 -13.80
C TYR A 89 -15.35 9.86 -13.56
N THR A 90 -14.97 10.55 -12.49
CA THR A 90 -13.59 10.59 -11.99
C THR A 90 -13.68 10.46 -10.48
N GLY A 91 -13.02 9.45 -9.92
CA GLY A 91 -13.20 9.15 -8.50
C GLY A 91 -12.76 7.75 -8.09
N PRO A 92 -13.00 7.39 -6.82
CA PRO A 92 -12.68 6.07 -6.30
C PRO A 92 -13.52 4.99 -6.98
N ILE A 93 -12.89 3.88 -7.33
CA ILE A 93 -13.53 2.67 -7.81
C ILE A 93 -13.05 1.48 -6.98
N TYR A 94 -13.90 0.46 -6.88
CA TYR A 94 -13.64 -0.76 -6.14
C TYR A 94 -13.78 -1.94 -7.10
N VAL A 95 -12.71 -2.68 -7.31
CA VAL A 95 -12.69 -3.87 -8.17
C VAL A 95 -12.79 -5.10 -7.27
N VAL A 96 -13.88 -5.84 -7.40
CA VAL A 96 -14.09 -7.10 -6.66
C VAL A 96 -13.28 -8.21 -7.31
N LEU A 97 -12.65 -9.01 -6.44
CA LEU A 97 -11.76 -10.09 -6.83
C LEU A 97 -12.37 -11.45 -6.53
N ASP A 98 -12.25 -12.37 -7.48
CA ASP A 98 -12.40 -13.80 -7.22
C ASP A 98 -11.05 -14.36 -6.84
N THR A 99 -10.95 -14.82 -5.60
CA THR A 99 -9.75 -15.47 -5.02
C THR A 99 -9.96 -16.98 -4.85
N SER A 100 -11.04 -17.54 -5.40
CA SER A 100 -11.36 -18.97 -5.30
C SER A 100 -10.38 -19.85 -6.10
N SER A 101 -9.64 -19.27 -7.04
CA SER A 101 -8.59 -19.93 -7.82
C SER A 101 -7.17 -19.49 -7.41
N GLU A 102 -6.17 -20.29 -7.79
CA GLU A 102 -4.75 -19.98 -7.58
C GLU A 102 -4.33 -18.64 -8.20
N ILE A 103 -5.00 -18.23 -9.29
CA ILE A 103 -4.86 -16.92 -9.93
C ILE A 103 -6.09 -16.08 -9.60
N THR A 104 -5.87 -14.88 -9.08
CA THR A 104 -6.91 -13.91 -8.73
C THR A 104 -7.43 -13.20 -9.98
N LYS A 105 -8.75 -13.11 -10.13
CA LYS A 105 -9.38 -12.47 -11.30
C LYS A 105 -10.31 -11.34 -10.89
N PRO A 106 -10.31 -10.20 -11.60
CA PRO A 106 -11.34 -9.19 -11.42
C PRO A 106 -12.70 -9.71 -11.91
N VAL A 107 -13.74 -9.48 -11.13
CA VAL A 107 -15.10 -9.96 -11.42
C VAL A 107 -16.04 -8.80 -11.75
N SER A 108 -15.99 -7.74 -10.95
CA SER A 108 -16.93 -6.63 -11.09
C SER A 108 -16.33 -5.32 -10.60
N LEU A 109 -16.88 -4.22 -11.13
CA LEU A 109 -16.53 -2.87 -10.73
C LEU A 109 -17.69 -2.22 -9.96
N LEU A 110 -17.37 -1.69 -8.78
CA LEU A 110 -18.30 -0.96 -7.91
C LEU A 110 -17.80 0.47 -7.67
N LEU A 111 -18.75 1.38 -7.48
CA LEU A 111 -18.49 2.77 -7.08
C LEU A 111 -18.47 2.94 -5.55
N ASP A 112 -19.10 2.00 -4.84
CA ASP A 112 -19.17 1.95 -3.39
C ASP A 112 -18.39 0.74 -2.87
N PRO A 113 -17.74 0.83 -1.69
CA PRO A 113 -16.99 -0.28 -1.15
C PRO A 113 -17.92 -1.46 -0.88
N PRO A 114 -17.58 -2.68 -1.36
CA PRO A 114 -18.29 -3.88 -0.94
C PRO A 114 -17.99 -4.14 0.55
N GLY A 115 -18.86 -4.91 1.22
CA GLY A 115 -18.64 -5.25 2.63
C GLY A 115 -17.31 -5.98 2.85
N ASP A 116 -16.77 -5.90 4.07
CA ASP A 116 -15.42 -6.37 4.43
C ASP A 116 -15.16 -7.87 4.17
N GLU A 117 -16.20 -8.67 3.90
CA GLU A 117 -16.10 -10.09 3.59
C GLU A 117 -15.71 -10.37 2.13
N ILE A 118 -15.85 -9.38 1.24
CA ILE A 118 -15.57 -9.54 -0.19
C ILE A 118 -14.18 -8.98 -0.49
N PRO A 119 -13.25 -9.76 -1.04
CA PRO A 119 -11.94 -9.25 -1.44
C PRO A 119 -12.09 -8.20 -2.54
N PHE A 120 -11.54 -7.00 -2.33
CA PHE A 120 -11.58 -5.92 -3.30
C PHE A 120 -10.27 -5.13 -3.36
N ILE A 121 -9.99 -4.53 -4.52
CA ILE A 121 -8.94 -3.52 -4.69
C ILE A 121 -9.60 -2.16 -4.87
N ARG A 122 -9.10 -1.18 -4.12
CA ARG A 122 -9.46 0.23 -4.31
C ARG A 122 -8.49 0.87 -5.29
N GLY A 123 -9.03 1.47 -6.35
CA GLY A 123 -8.29 2.30 -7.29
C GLY A 123 -8.94 3.66 -7.48
N VAL A 124 -8.28 4.54 -8.22
CA VAL A 124 -8.85 5.81 -8.69
C VAL A 124 -8.98 5.76 -10.20
N TYR A 125 -10.18 6.02 -10.72
CA TYR A 125 -10.44 6.13 -12.14
C TYR A 125 -10.26 7.57 -12.61
N HIS A 126 -9.37 7.79 -13.56
CA HIS A 126 -9.12 9.07 -14.22
C HIS A 126 -9.53 9.03 -15.70
N GLY A 127 -10.76 8.60 -16.00
CA GLY A 127 -11.38 8.64 -17.33
C GLY A 127 -10.77 7.74 -18.43
N ARG A 128 -9.51 7.32 -18.29
CA ARG A 128 -8.80 6.41 -19.23
C ARG A 128 -7.80 5.49 -18.54
N GLN A 129 -7.48 5.76 -17.27
CA GLN A 129 -6.48 5.03 -16.52
C GLN A 129 -6.99 4.78 -15.10
N VAL A 130 -6.71 3.59 -14.60
CA VAL A 130 -6.88 3.21 -13.19
C VAL A 130 -5.51 3.29 -12.53
N THR A 131 -5.44 3.93 -11.37
CA THR A 131 -4.23 3.97 -10.53
C THR A 131 -4.57 3.43 -9.15
N ASP A 132 -3.84 2.42 -8.67
CA ASP A 132 -4.04 1.77 -7.37
C ASP A 132 -2.81 1.83 -6.45
N GLY A 133 -1.67 2.34 -6.94
CA GLY A 133 -0.42 2.47 -6.18
C GLY A 133 0.46 1.22 -6.20
N MET A 134 0.06 0.15 -6.89
CA MET A 134 0.80 -1.11 -7.02
C MET A 134 1.63 -1.19 -8.33
N GLU A 135 1.69 -0.11 -9.10
CA GLU A 135 2.26 -0.08 -10.46
C GLU A 135 3.80 -0.15 -10.54
N SER A 136 4.51 0.06 -9.43
CA SER A 136 5.97 0.12 -9.41
C SER A 136 6.58 -0.89 -8.44
N TYR A 137 7.39 -1.81 -8.97
CA TYR A 137 8.24 -2.69 -8.17
C TYR A 137 9.70 -2.30 -8.38
N PHE A 138 10.40 -2.02 -7.27
CA PHE A 138 11.82 -1.72 -7.28
C PHE A 138 12.60 -3.03 -7.16
N VAL A 139 13.39 -3.37 -8.20
CA VAL A 139 14.26 -4.54 -8.17
C VAL A 139 15.45 -4.20 -7.26
N PRO A 140 15.70 -4.94 -6.17
CA PRO A 140 16.91 -4.75 -5.38
C PRO A 140 18.11 -5.16 -6.23
N ASP A 141 19.05 -4.25 -6.47
CA ASP A 141 20.35 -4.60 -7.06
C ASP A 141 21.05 -5.63 -6.16
N GLY A 142 21.52 -6.73 -6.77
CA GLY A 142 22.30 -7.79 -6.12
C GLY A 142 23.79 -7.48 -6.06
#